data_AF-A0A2N5J3D3-F1
#
_entry.id   AF-A0A2N5J3D3-F1
#
_cell.length_a   1.000
_cell.length_b   1.000
_cell.length_c   1.000
_cell.angle_alpha   90.00
_cell.angle_beta   90.00
_cell.angle_gamma   90.00
#
_symmetry.space_group_name_H-M   'P 1'
#
loop_
_entity.id
_entity.type
_entity.pdbx_description
1 polymer ?
#
loop_
_entity_poly.entity_id
_entity_poly.type
_entity_poly.pdbx_seq_one_letter_code
_entity_poly.pdbx_strand_id
1 'polypeptide(L)'
;MSETVNEFEFERRFFCRELPPEYDDGDTPALIVQSYFVYEDNYALRVRLKTRRVALDMTPDLDPREVLEEHCDDFTRAYVTVKGPSVGGTRYEAEREIDTRIAVELVRRGGKPIIKNRYSVWIAEDGWSVDVFGGANAPLIVAEAERATPVTNLTIPKFCVTEITDQPRFNNDGLAGRPFGEWKDDFERELAATGPQFQQFFGKNKME
;
A
#
# COMPACT_ATOMS: atom_id res chain seq x y z
N MET A 1 15.14 28.83 -1.28
CA MET A 1 16.07 27.80 -0.75
C MET A 1 15.44 26.48 -1.10
N SER A 2 16.07 25.73 -2.02
CA SER A 2 15.59 24.43 -2.47
C SER A 2 15.56 23.49 -1.28
N GLU A 3 14.37 23.06 -0.83
CA GLU A 3 14.26 21.90 0.05
C GLU A 3 14.82 20.72 -0.74
N THR A 4 16.01 20.25 -0.34
CA THR A 4 16.53 18.95 -0.74
C THR A 4 15.53 17.91 -0.23
N VAL A 5 14.63 17.49 -1.11
CA VAL A 5 13.79 16.32 -0.94
C VAL A 5 14.74 15.17 -0.61
N ASN A 6 14.57 14.53 0.54
CA ASN A 6 15.36 13.37 0.91
C ASN A 6 15.03 12.27 -0.11
N GLU A 7 15.98 11.95 -1.01
CA GLU A 7 15.74 11.13 -2.22
C GLU A 7 15.62 9.61 -1.92
N PHE A 8 15.64 9.22 -0.64
CA PHE A 8 15.59 7.82 -0.22
C PHE A 8 14.59 7.65 0.94
N GLU A 9 13.44 7.04 0.65
CA GLU A 9 12.54 6.49 1.66
C GLU A 9 12.99 5.06 1.98
N PHE A 10 13.11 4.74 3.26
CA PHE A 10 13.44 3.39 3.71
C PHE A 10 12.18 2.80 4.33
N GLU A 11 11.70 1.71 3.73
CA GLU A 11 10.50 0.99 4.16
C GLU A 11 10.82 -0.46 4.48
N ARG A 12 10.09 -1.02 5.46
CA ARG A 12 9.99 -2.47 5.66
C ARG A 12 8.52 -2.85 5.67
N ARG A 13 8.18 -3.90 4.92
CA ARG A 13 6.79 -4.31 4.68
C ARG A 13 6.55 -5.72 5.19
N PHE A 14 5.38 -5.92 5.78
CA PHE A 14 5.00 -7.16 6.43
C PHE A 14 3.61 -7.59 5.99
N PHE A 15 3.46 -8.88 5.71
CA PHE A 15 2.15 -9.49 5.51
C PHE A 15 1.48 -9.69 6.88
N CYS A 16 0.20 -9.33 6.96
CA CYS A 16 -0.61 -9.42 8.16
C CYS A 16 -1.88 -10.23 7.89
N ARG A 17 -2.43 -10.83 8.93
CA ARG A 17 -3.72 -11.56 8.87
C ARG A 17 -4.90 -10.67 9.21
N GLU A 18 -4.68 -9.73 10.10
CA GLU A 18 -5.67 -8.82 10.65
C GLU A 18 -4.95 -7.56 11.15
N LEU A 19 -5.71 -6.47 11.30
CA LEU A 19 -5.31 -5.32 12.10
C LEU A 19 -5.94 -5.49 13.49
N PRO A 20 -5.15 -5.66 14.56
CA PRO A 20 -5.70 -5.80 15.90
C PRO A 20 -6.49 -4.54 16.34
N PRO A 21 -7.66 -4.68 16.99
CA PRO A 21 -8.50 -3.55 17.38
C PRO A 21 -7.81 -2.53 18.29
N GLU A 22 -6.80 -2.93 19.06
CA GLU A 22 -6.03 -2.02 19.92
C GLU A 22 -5.19 -0.99 19.14
N TYR A 23 -4.95 -1.21 17.85
CA TYR A 23 -4.25 -0.29 16.97
C TYR A 23 -5.20 0.55 16.12
N ASP A 24 -6.51 0.32 16.19
CA ASP A 24 -7.52 1.19 15.62
C ASP A 24 -7.85 2.29 16.63
N ASP A 25 -7.40 3.52 16.34
CA ASP A 25 -7.65 4.69 17.18
C ASP A 25 -9.08 5.25 17.02
N GLY A 26 -9.88 4.64 16.15
CA GLY A 26 -11.25 5.04 15.84
C GLY A 26 -11.35 6.20 14.85
N ASP A 27 -10.22 6.74 14.35
CA ASP A 27 -10.24 7.70 13.25
C ASP A 27 -10.64 7.01 11.95
N THR A 28 -11.39 7.72 11.10
CA THR A 28 -11.73 7.20 9.77
C THR A 28 -10.43 6.93 8.98
N PRO A 29 -10.19 5.68 8.54
CA PRO A 29 -9.01 5.38 7.75
C PRO A 29 -9.03 6.16 6.45
N ALA A 30 -7.86 6.30 5.84
CA ALA A 30 -7.79 6.85 4.51
C ALA A 30 -8.27 5.82 3.49
N LEU A 31 -9.48 5.98 2.96
CA LEU A 31 -9.92 5.26 1.78
C LEU A 31 -9.11 5.76 0.57
N ILE A 32 -8.45 4.83 -0.11
CA ILE A 32 -7.61 5.09 -1.28
C ILE A 32 -8.12 4.24 -2.44
N VAL A 33 -8.42 4.90 -3.55
CA VAL A 33 -8.59 4.24 -4.84
C VAL A 33 -7.48 4.70 -5.77
N GLN A 34 -6.74 3.76 -6.35
CA GLN A 34 -5.65 4.05 -7.26
C GLN A 34 -5.74 3.17 -8.50
N SER A 35 -5.37 3.70 -9.66
CA SER A 35 -5.38 2.95 -10.92
C SER A 35 -4.06 3.11 -11.66
N TYR A 36 -3.54 1.98 -12.17
CA TYR A 36 -2.31 1.91 -12.95
C TYR A 36 -2.65 1.82 -14.44
N PHE A 37 -2.24 2.83 -15.21
CA PHE A 37 -2.48 2.93 -16.65
C PHE A 37 -1.31 2.38 -17.47
N VAL A 38 -0.11 2.53 -16.94
CA VAL A 38 1.13 1.99 -17.50
C VAL A 38 1.87 1.33 -16.34
N TYR A 39 2.37 0.13 -16.55
CA TYR A 39 3.31 -0.58 -15.68
C TYR A 39 4.16 -1.53 -16.57
N GLU A 40 5.09 -0.98 -17.34
CA GLU A 40 5.89 -1.72 -18.34
C GLU A 40 7.35 -1.29 -18.22
N ASP A 41 8.29 -2.23 -18.35
CA ASP A 41 9.74 -1.97 -18.22
C ASP A 41 10.13 -1.17 -16.96
N ASN A 42 9.42 -1.41 -15.85
CA ASN A 42 9.52 -0.68 -14.57
C ASN A 42 9.11 0.80 -14.62
N TYR A 43 8.50 1.28 -15.70
CA TYR A 43 7.82 2.58 -15.75
C TYR A 43 6.38 2.43 -15.29
N ALA A 44 5.86 3.41 -14.56
CA ALA A 44 4.44 3.41 -14.19
C ALA A 44 3.77 4.78 -14.29
N LEU A 45 2.50 4.78 -14.69
CA LEU A 45 1.60 5.92 -14.59
C LEU A 45 0.44 5.54 -13.67
N ARG A 46 0.34 6.22 -12.53
CA ARG A 46 -0.67 5.96 -11.50
C ARG A 46 -1.54 7.19 -11.26
N VAL A 47 -2.84 7.01 -11.22
CA VAL A 47 -3.78 7.98 -10.65
C VAL A 47 -4.21 7.48 -9.28
N ARG A 48 -4.17 8.32 -8.23
CA ARG A 48 -4.54 7.96 -6.86
C ARG A 48 -5.49 9.01 -6.30
N LEU A 49 -6.65 8.59 -5.82
CA LEU A 49 -7.62 9.39 -5.07
C LEU A 49 -7.62 8.96 -3.60
N LYS A 50 -7.81 9.92 -2.69
CA LYS A 50 -7.86 9.70 -1.23
C LYS A 50 -9.04 10.45 -0.60
N THR A 51 -9.68 9.81 0.38
CA THR A 51 -10.60 10.46 1.31
C THR A 51 -10.47 9.91 2.73
N ARG A 52 -10.95 10.68 3.72
CA ARG A 52 -11.22 10.23 5.10
C ARG A 52 -12.69 10.45 5.48
N ARG A 53 -13.56 10.70 4.49
CA ARG A 53 -14.99 10.94 4.71
C ARG A 53 -15.84 9.67 4.61
N VAL A 54 -15.27 8.63 4.02
CA VAL A 54 -15.92 7.36 3.74
C VAL A 54 -15.04 6.25 4.31
N ALA A 55 -15.65 5.33 5.06
CA ALA A 55 -15.06 4.07 5.47
C ALA A 55 -15.95 2.95 4.96
N LEU A 56 -15.34 1.98 4.29
CA LEU A 56 -15.99 0.79 3.74
C LEU A 56 -15.30 -0.46 4.26
N ASP A 57 -16.06 -1.52 4.45
CA ASP A 57 -15.49 -2.84 4.71
C ASP A 57 -14.79 -3.34 3.46
N MET A 58 -13.51 -3.70 3.56
CA MET A 58 -12.68 -4.10 2.42
C MET A 58 -12.96 -5.55 1.98
N THR A 59 -14.16 -5.78 1.45
CA THR A 59 -14.62 -7.12 1.02
C THR A 59 -14.11 -7.49 -0.38
N PRO A 60 -14.07 -8.78 -0.74
CA PRO A 60 -13.61 -9.22 -2.07
C PRO A 60 -14.50 -8.80 -3.25
N ASP A 61 -15.77 -8.49 -2.98
CA ASP A 61 -16.77 -8.11 -3.98
C ASP A 61 -16.83 -6.59 -4.26
N LEU A 62 -16.07 -5.77 -3.52
CA LEU A 62 -15.96 -4.35 -3.83
C LEU A 62 -15.36 -4.11 -5.22
N ASP A 63 -16.08 -3.37 -6.06
CA ASP A 63 -15.53 -2.78 -7.28
C ASP A 63 -15.03 -1.34 -6.99
N PRO A 64 -13.73 -1.06 -7.16
CA PRO A 64 -13.19 0.28 -6.95
C PRO A 64 -13.84 1.37 -7.81
N ARG A 65 -14.34 1.03 -9.01
CA ARG A 65 -14.99 1.97 -9.92
C ARG A 65 -16.40 2.32 -9.45
N GLU A 66 -17.18 1.33 -9.00
CA GLU A 66 -18.50 1.56 -8.42
C GLU A 66 -18.39 2.43 -7.17
N VAL A 67 -17.40 2.14 -6.30
CA VAL A 67 -17.11 2.99 -5.13
C VAL A 67 -16.78 4.42 -5.52
N LEU A 68 -15.97 4.63 -6.57
CA LEU A 68 -15.68 5.97 -7.08
C LEU A 68 -16.90 6.66 -7.68
N GLU A 69 -17.82 5.90 -8.27
CA GLU A 69 -19.07 6.44 -8.82
C GLU A 69 -20.02 6.89 -7.72
N GLU A 70 -20.21 6.07 -6.70
CA GLU A 70 -21.09 6.36 -5.56
C GLU A 70 -20.54 7.51 -4.70
N HIS A 71 -19.23 7.56 -4.47
CA HIS A 71 -18.59 8.48 -3.52
C HIS A 71 -17.73 9.57 -4.17
N CYS A 72 -17.94 9.88 -5.46
CA CYS A 72 -17.09 10.82 -6.20
C CYS A 72 -16.86 12.18 -5.50
N ASP A 73 -17.89 12.75 -4.88
CA ASP A 73 -17.82 14.06 -4.20
C ASP A 73 -17.17 13.99 -2.80
N ASP A 74 -16.98 12.78 -2.27
CA ASP A 74 -16.30 12.57 -0.99
C ASP A 74 -14.77 12.54 -1.12
N PHE A 75 -14.24 12.30 -2.32
CA PHE A 75 -12.80 12.32 -2.58
C PHE A 75 -12.25 13.74 -2.51
N THR A 76 -11.27 13.95 -1.63
CA THR A 76 -10.77 15.29 -1.27
C THR A 76 -9.40 15.59 -1.85
N ARG A 77 -8.63 14.57 -2.24
CA ARG A 77 -7.32 14.73 -2.87
C ARG A 77 -7.14 13.72 -3.98
N ALA A 78 -6.50 14.14 -5.06
CA ALA A 78 -6.12 13.24 -6.13
C ALA A 78 -4.74 13.61 -6.69
N TYR A 79 -4.03 12.59 -7.15
CA TYR A 79 -2.66 12.72 -7.63
C TYR A 79 -2.46 11.91 -8.90
N VAL A 80 -1.68 12.45 -9.83
CA VAL A 80 -1.04 11.66 -10.89
C VAL A 80 0.44 11.50 -10.54
N THR A 81 0.92 10.26 -10.63
CA THR A 81 2.29 9.91 -10.36
C THR A 81 2.91 9.25 -11.59
N VAL A 82 4.03 9.77 -12.05
CA VAL A 82 4.88 9.14 -13.06
C VAL A 82 6.08 8.53 -12.36
N LYS A 83 6.36 7.26 -12.63
CA LYS A 83 7.50 6.51 -12.09
C LYS A 83 8.39 6.05 -13.23
N GLY A 84 9.68 6.31 -13.11
CA GLY A 84 10.73 5.74 -13.96
C GLY A 84 11.23 4.40 -13.41
N PRO A 85 12.17 3.76 -14.13
CA PRO A 85 12.68 2.45 -13.78
C PRO A 85 13.47 2.52 -12.47
N SER A 86 13.37 1.47 -11.66
CA SER A 86 14.21 1.31 -10.47
C SER A 86 15.57 0.74 -10.88
N VAL A 87 16.65 1.47 -10.59
CA VAL A 87 18.03 1.03 -10.82
C VAL A 87 18.80 1.17 -9.50
N GLY A 88 19.27 0.05 -8.96
CA GLY A 88 20.05 0.05 -7.71
C GLY A 88 19.29 0.54 -6.48
N GLY A 89 17.96 0.44 -6.47
CA GLY A 89 17.11 0.90 -5.35
C GLY A 89 16.67 2.37 -5.46
N THR A 90 17.07 3.10 -6.51
CA THR A 90 16.63 4.47 -6.79
C THR A 90 15.72 4.48 -8.01
N ARG A 91 14.63 5.25 -7.97
CA ARG A 91 13.77 5.50 -9.13
C ARG A 91 13.39 6.97 -9.23
N TYR A 92 13.19 7.45 -10.45
CA TYR A 92 12.52 8.74 -10.67
C TYR A 92 11.04 8.61 -10.29
N GLU A 93 10.53 9.51 -9.45
CA GLU A 93 9.11 9.60 -9.14
C GLU A 93 8.70 11.08 -9.13
N ALA A 94 7.69 11.42 -9.93
CA ALA A 94 7.11 12.75 -9.96
C ALA A 94 5.62 12.66 -9.70
N GLU A 95 5.18 13.31 -8.63
CA GLU A 95 3.77 13.40 -8.24
C GLU A 95 3.25 14.83 -8.43
N ARG A 96 2.04 14.94 -8.95
CA ARG A 96 1.31 16.21 -9.08
C ARG A 96 -0.12 16.02 -8.61
N GLU A 97 -0.58 16.95 -7.79
CA GLU A 97 -1.98 17.04 -7.42
C GLU A 97 -2.80 17.43 -8.65
N ILE A 98 -3.95 16.78 -8.81
CA ILE A 98 -4.90 17.02 -9.89
C ILE A 98 -6.31 17.15 -9.32
N ASP A 99 -7.21 17.76 -10.09
CA ASP A 99 -8.63 17.85 -9.73
C ASP A 99 -9.24 16.46 -9.52
N THR A 100 -10.00 16.29 -8.44
CA THR A 100 -10.57 14.99 -8.06
C THR A 100 -11.58 14.49 -9.08
N ARG A 101 -12.37 15.37 -9.69
CA ARG A 101 -13.35 14.99 -10.72
C ARG A 101 -12.64 14.48 -11.97
N ILE A 102 -11.54 15.11 -12.37
CA ILE A 102 -10.70 14.61 -13.46
C ILE A 102 -10.10 13.23 -13.12
N ALA A 103 -9.60 13.05 -11.90
CA ALA A 103 -9.04 11.77 -11.48
C ALA A 103 -10.09 10.64 -11.48
N VAL A 104 -11.32 10.89 -11.02
CA VAL A 104 -12.45 9.94 -11.11
C VAL A 104 -12.69 9.54 -12.57
N GLU A 105 -12.79 10.53 -13.46
CA GLU A 105 -13.01 10.30 -14.89
C GLU A 105 -11.88 9.47 -15.55
N LEU A 106 -10.63 9.67 -15.14
CA LEU A 106 -9.52 8.85 -15.61
C LEU A 106 -9.69 7.39 -15.17
N VAL A 107 -9.92 7.13 -13.87
CA VAL A 107 -10.07 5.76 -13.34
C VAL A 107 -11.26 5.03 -13.97
N ARG A 108 -12.37 5.75 -14.24
CA ARG A 108 -13.53 5.20 -14.98
C ARG A 108 -13.14 4.69 -16.37
N ARG A 109 -12.26 5.40 -17.08
CA ARG A 109 -11.89 5.08 -18.48
C ARG A 109 -10.87 3.96 -18.61
N GLY A 110 -10.13 3.61 -17.56
CA GLY A 110 -9.18 2.52 -17.68
C GLY A 110 -8.20 2.35 -16.54
N GLY A 111 -7.09 1.70 -16.90
CA GLY A 111 -6.10 1.20 -15.96
C GLY A 111 -6.61 0.03 -15.12
N LYS A 112 -5.76 -0.39 -14.19
CA LYS A 112 -6.02 -1.48 -13.25
C LYS A 112 -6.24 -0.91 -11.84
N PRO A 113 -7.49 -0.82 -11.37
CA PRO A 113 -7.79 -0.16 -10.13
C PRO A 113 -7.54 -1.07 -8.93
N ILE A 114 -7.16 -0.45 -7.81
CA ILE A 114 -6.97 -1.04 -6.50
C ILE A 114 -7.69 -0.14 -5.50
N ILE A 115 -8.38 -0.77 -4.55
CA ILE A 115 -9.02 -0.11 -3.41
C ILE A 115 -8.42 -0.63 -2.10
N LYS A 116 -8.21 0.27 -1.14
CA LYS A 116 -7.75 -0.08 0.20
C LYS A 116 -8.10 0.99 1.22
N ASN A 117 -8.24 0.58 2.48
CA ASN A 117 -8.18 1.48 3.62
C ASN A 117 -6.75 1.52 4.16
N ARG A 118 -6.21 2.72 4.39
CA ARG A 118 -4.93 2.93 5.07
C ARG A 118 -5.15 3.48 6.47
N TYR A 119 -4.77 2.70 7.46
CA TYR A 119 -4.69 3.08 8.86
C TYR A 119 -3.29 3.61 9.16
N SER A 120 -3.20 4.71 9.91
CA SER A 120 -1.93 5.25 10.37
C SER A 120 -1.83 4.96 11.85
N VAL A 121 -0.92 4.08 12.25
CA VAL A 121 -0.82 3.60 13.62
C VAL A 121 0.57 3.89 14.18
N TRP A 122 0.63 4.23 15.46
CA TRP A 122 1.90 4.46 16.15
C TRP A 122 2.22 3.26 17.03
N ILE A 123 3.32 2.56 16.74
CA ILE A 123 3.70 1.35 17.49
C ILE A 123 5.13 1.50 17.96
N ALA A 124 5.31 1.45 19.29
CA ALA A 124 6.55 1.80 19.96
C ALA A 124 7.06 3.19 19.55
N GLU A 125 8.15 3.25 18.79
CA GLU A 125 8.82 4.48 18.36
C GLU A 125 8.55 4.81 16.88
N ASP A 126 7.75 3.98 16.19
CA ASP A 126 7.61 4.02 14.74
C ASP A 126 6.18 4.32 14.29
N GLY A 127 6.09 5.11 13.22
CA GLY A 127 4.87 5.29 12.46
C GLY A 127 4.70 4.17 11.44
N TRP A 128 3.51 3.57 11.45
CA TRP A 128 3.16 2.48 10.55
C TRP A 128 1.97 2.86 9.68
N SER A 129 2.00 2.45 8.42
CA SER A 129 0.83 2.42 7.55
C SER A 129 0.34 0.98 7.44
N VAL A 130 -0.88 0.71 7.86
CA VAL A 130 -1.53 -0.60 7.65
C VAL A 130 -2.56 -0.47 6.55
N ASP A 131 -2.27 -1.09 5.41
CA ASP A 131 -3.15 -1.14 4.25
C ASP A 131 -4.00 -2.42 4.30
N VAL A 132 -5.32 -2.25 4.38
CA VAL A 132 -6.31 -3.32 4.25
C VAL A 132 -6.91 -3.23 2.85
N PHE A 133 -6.68 -4.24 2.00
CA PHE A 133 -7.08 -4.21 0.59
C PHE A 133 -8.45 -4.85 0.37
N GLY A 134 -9.26 -4.21 -0.47
CA GLY A 134 -10.56 -4.72 -0.93
C GLY A 134 -10.54 -5.25 -2.36
N GLY A 135 -11.70 -5.67 -2.86
CA GLY A 135 -11.90 -6.19 -4.21
C GLY A 135 -11.01 -7.39 -4.52
N ALA A 136 -10.44 -7.43 -5.72
CA ALA A 136 -9.59 -8.53 -6.17
C ALA A 136 -8.30 -8.74 -5.34
N ASN A 137 -7.90 -7.76 -4.51
CA ASN A 137 -6.76 -7.88 -3.61
C ASN A 137 -7.14 -8.30 -2.19
N ALA A 138 -8.43 -8.38 -1.87
CA ALA A 138 -8.87 -8.93 -0.59
C ALA A 138 -8.45 -10.41 -0.46
N PRO A 139 -8.13 -10.90 0.75
CA PRO A 139 -8.15 -10.21 2.03
C PRO A 139 -6.75 -9.70 2.44
N LEU A 140 -5.93 -9.23 1.49
CA LEU A 140 -4.56 -8.82 1.78
C LEU A 140 -4.52 -7.69 2.81
N ILE A 141 -3.63 -7.84 3.80
CA ILE A 141 -3.25 -6.76 4.71
C ILE A 141 -1.73 -6.63 4.69
N VAL A 142 -1.25 -5.40 4.52
CA VAL A 142 0.19 -5.08 4.52
C VAL A 142 0.45 -3.98 5.53
N ALA A 143 1.33 -4.25 6.50
CA ALA A 143 1.87 -3.24 7.39
C ALA A 143 3.23 -2.74 6.88
N GLU A 144 3.41 -1.44 6.86
CA GLU A 144 4.62 -0.78 6.38
C GLU A 144 5.14 0.17 7.45
N ALA A 145 6.39 -0.05 7.87
CA ALA A 145 7.14 0.88 8.69
C ALA A 145 8.04 1.72 7.79
N GLU A 146 7.99 3.04 7.94
CA GLU A 146 8.74 3.97 7.10
C GLU A 146 9.58 4.93 7.95
N ARG A 147 10.81 5.21 7.53
CA ARG A 147 11.68 6.22 8.15
C ARG A 147 12.46 6.99 7.08
N ALA A 148 12.87 8.21 7.44
CA ALA A 148 13.79 9.04 6.64
C ALA A 148 15.23 8.47 6.58
N THR A 149 15.53 7.46 7.39
CA THR A 149 16.80 6.73 7.47
C THR A 149 16.51 5.23 7.49
N PRO A 150 17.49 4.34 7.23
CA PRO A 150 17.24 2.90 7.23
C PRO A 150 16.47 2.42 8.48
N VAL A 151 15.39 1.66 8.25
CA VAL A 151 14.52 1.10 9.30
C VAL A 151 15.24 -0.03 10.03
N THR A 152 16.08 0.37 10.97
CA THR A 152 16.93 -0.51 11.77
C THR A 152 16.40 -0.65 13.19
N ASN A 153 16.64 -1.82 13.79
CA ASN A 153 16.21 -2.17 15.15
C ASN A 153 14.70 -2.00 15.39
N LEU A 154 13.90 -2.37 14.38
CA LEU A 154 12.45 -2.27 14.39
C LEU A 154 11.83 -3.18 15.47
N THR A 155 10.87 -2.65 16.22
CA THR A 155 9.93 -3.47 17.00
C THR A 155 8.83 -3.91 16.06
N ILE A 156 8.82 -5.19 15.71
CA ILE A 156 7.87 -5.81 14.79
C ILE A 156 6.68 -6.31 15.63
N PRO A 157 5.47 -5.77 15.40
CA PRO A 157 4.27 -6.21 16.10
C PRO A 157 3.92 -7.67 15.79
N LYS A 158 3.31 -8.38 16.75
CA LYS A 158 2.88 -9.79 16.62
C LYS A 158 1.96 -10.07 15.45
N PHE A 159 1.18 -9.08 15.00
CA PHE A 159 0.28 -9.24 13.86
C PHE A 159 1.00 -9.22 12.50
N CYS A 160 2.26 -8.78 12.47
CA CYS A 160 3.15 -8.92 11.31
C CYS A 160 3.65 -10.36 11.22
N VAL A 161 3.05 -11.13 10.32
CA VAL A 161 3.28 -12.59 10.21
C VAL A 161 4.59 -12.91 9.52
N THR A 162 4.92 -12.22 8.43
CA THR A 162 6.20 -12.41 7.73
C THR A 162 6.60 -11.14 7.01
N GLU A 163 7.89 -10.92 6.85
CA GLU A 163 8.43 -9.81 6.08
C GLU A 163 8.33 -10.10 4.57
N ILE A 164 7.87 -9.09 3.82
CA ILE A 164 7.64 -9.13 2.36
C ILE A 164 8.35 -7.98 1.63
N THR A 165 9.26 -7.27 2.31
CA THR A 165 9.99 -6.09 1.81
C THR A 165 10.57 -6.32 0.40
N ASP A 166 11.21 -7.47 0.16
CA ASP A 166 11.85 -7.83 -1.12
C ASP A 166 10.96 -8.67 -2.05
N GLN A 167 9.64 -8.63 -1.88
CA GLN A 167 8.70 -9.38 -2.71
C GLN A 167 7.89 -8.45 -3.64
N PRO A 168 8.34 -8.20 -4.89
CA PRO A 168 7.69 -7.26 -5.79
C PRO A 168 6.22 -7.58 -6.09
N ARG A 169 5.80 -8.85 -5.97
CA ARG A 169 4.40 -9.26 -6.14
C ARG A 169 3.43 -8.57 -5.17
N PHE A 170 3.92 -8.09 -4.02
CA PHE A 170 3.14 -7.32 -3.04
C PHE A 170 3.20 -5.80 -3.24
N ASN A 171 3.97 -5.31 -4.21
CA ASN A 171 3.96 -3.88 -4.55
C ASN A 171 2.62 -3.53 -5.21
N ASN A 172 2.16 -2.29 -5.06
CA ASN A 172 0.87 -1.86 -5.62
C ASN A 172 0.77 -2.05 -7.15
N ASP A 173 1.86 -1.88 -7.90
CA ASP A 173 1.94 -2.18 -9.34
C ASP A 173 1.91 -3.69 -9.63
N GLY A 174 2.59 -4.49 -8.81
CA GLY A 174 2.50 -5.96 -8.85
C GLY A 174 1.07 -6.46 -8.61
N LEU A 175 0.41 -5.92 -7.58
CA LEU A 175 -0.98 -6.20 -7.22
C LEU A 175 -1.98 -5.70 -8.28
N ALA A 176 -1.66 -4.61 -8.97
CA ALA A 176 -2.46 -4.16 -10.11
C ALA A 176 -2.32 -5.14 -11.26
N GLY A 177 -1.09 -5.61 -11.53
CA GLY A 177 -0.77 -6.56 -12.58
C GLY A 177 -1.45 -7.92 -12.41
N ARG A 178 -1.25 -8.54 -11.24
CA ARG A 178 -1.81 -9.84 -10.83
C ARG A 178 -2.32 -9.73 -9.37
N PRO A 179 -3.63 -9.50 -9.17
CA PRO A 179 -4.21 -9.31 -7.84
C PRO A 179 -3.93 -10.45 -6.87
N PHE A 180 -3.81 -10.12 -5.58
CA PHE A 180 -3.52 -11.08 -4.51
C PHE A 180 -4.48 -12.27 -4.50
N GLY A 181 -5.77 -12.06 -4.75
CA GLY A 181 -6.78 -13.12 -4.80
C GLY A 181 -6.43 -14.26 -5.78
N GLU A 182 -5.65 -14.00 -6.83
CA GLU A 182 -5.25 -15.00 -7.82
C GLU A 182 -4.07 -15.90 -7.38
N TRP A 183 -3.34 -15.51 -6.33
CA TRP A 183 -2.15 -16.24 -5.88
C TRP A 183 -2.05 -16.39 -4.36
N LYS A 184 -3.08 -15.97 -3.64
CA LYS A 184 -3.23 -16.13 -2.19
C LYS A 184 -2.93 -17.55 -1.76
N ASP A 185 -3.60 -18.55 -2.32
CA ASP A 185 -3.44 -19.95 -1.90
C ASP A 185 -2.03 -20.48 -2.14
N ASP A 186 -1.35 -20.02 -3.19
CA ASP A 186 0.05 -20.36 -3.46
C ASP A 186 0.96 -19.77 -2.38
N PHE A 187 0.76 -18.51 -2.03
CA PHE A 187 1.49 -17.83 -0.96
C PHE A 187 1.25 -18.46 0.41
N GLU A 188 0.01 -18.85 0.72
CA GLU A 188 -0.32 -19.54 1.97
C GLU A 188 0.43 -20.86 2.10
N ARG A 189 0.51 -21.65 1.01
CA ARG A 189 1.28 -22.90 1.00
C ARG A 189 2.78 -22.65 1.14
N GLU A 190 3.31 -21.62 0.49
CA GLU A 190 4.72 -21.20 0.61
C GLU A 190 5.06 -20.80 2.05
N LEU A 191 4.21 -19.99 2.68
CA LEU A 191 4.36 -19.54 4.06
C LEU A 191 4.25 -20.71 5.05
N ALA A 192 3.32 -21.64 4.83
CA ALA A 192 3.18 -22.83 5.67
C ALA A 192 4.40 -23.75 5.57
N ALA A 193 5.04 -23.84 4.39
CA ALA A 193 6.21 -24.68 4.17
C ALA A 193 7.50 -24.07 4.71
N THR A 194 7.68 -22.75 4.56
CA THR A 194 8.94 -22.05 4.91
C THR A 194 8.91 -21.39 6.29
N GLY A 195 7.70 -21.17 6.84
CA GLY A 195 7.47 -20.41 8.06
C GLY A 195 7.73 -18.90 7.88
N PRO A 196 7.36 -18.09 8.88
CA PRO A 196 7.70 -16.67 8.95
C PRO A 196 9.18 -16.37 8.72
N GLN A 197 9.47 -15.38 7.88
CA GLN A 197 10.83 -14.90 7.63
C GLN A 197 10.94 -13.40 7.95
N PHE A 198 12.01 -13.01 8.63
CA PHE A 198 12.29 -11.61 8.99
C PHE A 198 13.76 -11.30 8.74
N GLN A 199 14.04 -10.21 8.02
CA GLN A 199 15.39 -9.84 7.63
C GLN A 199 16.22 -9.41 8.82
N GLN A 200 17.42 -9.96 8.95
CA GLN A 200 18.34 -9.69 10.06
C GLN A 200 19.44 -8.67 9.71
N PHE A 201 19.51 -8.24 8.45
CA PHE A 201 20.55 -7.32 7.98
C PHE A 201 20.35 -5.88 8.51
N PHE A 202 19.15 -5.54 9.00
CA PHE A 202 18.81 -4.21 9.54
C PHE A 202 19.03 -4.09 11.06
N GLY A 203 19.92 -4.89 11.66
CA GLY A 203 20.20 -4.87 13.09
C GLY A 203 19.34 -5.85 13.88
N LYS A 204 19.09 -5.57 15.17
CA LYS A 204 18.37 -6.49 16.06
C LYS A 204 16.86 -6.19 16.05
N ASN A 205 16.10 -7.01 15.34
CA ASN A 205 14.63 -6.98 15.41
C ASN A 205 14.17 -7.38 16.82
N LYS A 206 13.14 -6.71 17.34
CA LYS A 206 12.39 -7.12 18.54
C LYS A 206 11.00 -7.55 18.09
N MET A 207 10.47 -8.65 18.64
CA MET A 207 9.10 -9.09 18.38
C MET A 207 8.25 -8.72 19.59
N GLU A 208 7.13 -8.02 19.39
CA GLU A 208 6.23 -7.59 20.48
C GLU A 208 4.77 -7.97 20.26
#